data_AF-A0A6C0J5E1-F1
#
_entry.id   AF-A0A6C0J5E1-F1
#
_cell.length_a   1.000
_cell.length_b   1.000
_cell.length_c   1.000
_cell.angle_alpha   90.00
_cell.angle_beta   90.00
_cell.angle_gamma   90.00
#
_symmetry.space_group_name_H-M   'P 1'
#
loop_
_entity.id
_entity.type
_entity.pdbx_description
1 polymer ?
#
loop_
_entity_poly.entity_id
_entity_poly.type
_entity_poly.pdbx_seq_one_letter_code
_entity_poly.pdbx_strand_id
1 'polypeptide(L)'
;MKLKQVKKLKTEISAMSELFDNNLDKINKEHNKILLQSLSNLIQNICQGENIDEVYLREKYLNVNTTPNKEEKKTAINKLEELLDKVNINGKEYYYQNKQNGLIYNNKSKIIGKYINEDFVFD
;
A
#
# COMPACT_ATOMS: atom_id res chain seq x y z
N MET A 1 15.09 45.32 7.47
CA MET A 1 16.20 44.37 7.21
C MET A 1 15.99 43.00 7.87
N LYS A 2 15.68 42.94 9.18
CA LYS A 2 15.48 41.68 9.94
C LYS A 2 14.39 40.74 9.37
N LEU A 3 13.24 41.27 8.94
CA LEU A 3 12.13 40.45 8.42
C LEU A 3 12.49 39.63 7.16
N LYS A 4 13.34 40.19 6.28
CA LYS A 4 13.78 39.51 5.05
C LYS A 4 14.71 38.33 5.38
N GLN A 5 15.57 38.49 6.38
CA GLN A 5 16.46 37.42 6.87
C GLN A 5 15.65 36.31 7.53
N VAL A 6 14.65 36.64 8.36
CA VAL A 6 13.75 35.64 8.99
C VAL A 6 12.97 34.85 7.94
N LYS A 7 12.48 35.49 6.87
CA LYS A 7 11.81 34.79 5.77
C LYS A 7 12.75 33.81 5.05
N LYS A 8 14.00 34.22 4.81
CA LYS A 8 15.00 33.35 4.20
C LYS A 8 15.30 32.12 5.07
N LEU A 9 15.52 32.34 6.36
CA LEU A 9 15.70 31.27 7.36
C LEU A 9 14.51 30.30 7.38
N LYS A 10 13.27 30.80 7.30
CA LYS A 10 12.08 29.95 7.25
C LYS A 10 12.11 29.02 6.02
N THR A 11 12.46 29.56 4.85
CA THR A 11 12.54 28.75 3.62
C THR A 11 13.65 27.70 3.71
N GLU A 12 14.81 28.05 4.26
CA GLU A 12 15.92 27.12 4.48
C GLU A 12 15.53 26.00 5.46
N ILE A 13 14.83 26.32 6.54
CA ILE A 13 14.32 25.32 7.51
C ILE A 13 13.30 24.40 6.84
N SER A 14 12.36 24.92 6.05
CA SER A 14 11.39 24.09 5.34
C SER A 14 12.06 23.14 4.34
N ALA A 15 13.01 23.62 3.55
CA ALA A 15 13.77 22.77 2.63
C ALA A 15 14.56 21.69 3.37
N MET A 16 15.10 22.01 4.56
CA MET A 16 15.81 21.05 5.39
C MET A 16 14.88 19.98 5.97
N SER A 17 13.68 20.34 6.41
CA SER A 17 12.65 19.38 6.83
C SER A 17 12.28 18.42 5.71
N GLU A 18 12.03 18.92 4.49
CA GLU A 18 11.72 18.06 3.34
C GLU A 18 12.86 17.09 3.02
N LEU A 19 14.12 17.51 3.17
CA LEU A 19 15.27 16.62 2.99
C LEU A 19 15.32 15.53 4.07
N PHE A 20 14.98 15.85 5.32
CA PHE A 20 14.92 14.85 6.39
C PHE A 20 13.81 13.83 6.16
N ASP A 21 12.61 14.27 5.78
CA ASP A 21 11.48 13.38 5.50
C ASP A 21 11.83 12.40 4.35
N ASN A 22 12.40 12.93 3.27
CA ASN A 22 12.86 12.12 2.14
C ASN A 22 13.94 11.10 2.53
N ASN A 23 14.85 11.46 3.43
CA ASN A 23 15.89 10.56 3.90
C ASN A 23 15.34 9.50 4.85
N LEU A 24 14.40 9.86 5.73
CA LEU A 24 13.69 8.91 6.59
C LEU A 24 12.95 7.86 5.76
N ASP A 25 12.26 8.27 4.70
CA ASP A 25 11.57 7.35 3.80
C ASP A 25 12.52 6.37 3.11
N LYS A 26 13.69 6.85 2.67
CA LYS A 26 14.72 6.00 2.07
C LYS A 26 15.27 4.99 3.09
N ILE A 27 15.57 5.46 4.30
CA ILE A 27 16.07 4.59 5.38
C ILE A 27 15.03 3.54 5.73
N ASN A 28 13.76 3.91 5.87
CA ASN A 28 12.68 2.98 6.19
C ASN A 28 12.51 1.91 5.10
N LYS A 29 12.58 2.30 3.82
CA LYS A 29 12.51 1.35 2.70
C LYS A 29 13.68 0.36 2.71
N GLU A 30 14.90 0.84 2.90
CA GLU A 30 16.08 -0.02 2.94
C GLU A 30 16.07 -0.93 4.17
N HIS A 31 15.66 -0.41 5.33
CA HIS A 31 15.51 -1.18 6.56
C HIS A 31 14.51 -2.33 6.39
N ASN A 32 13.34 -2.05 5.80
CA ASN A 32 12.33 -3.08 5.53
C ASN A 32 12.84 -4.15 4.56
N LYS A 33 13.61 -3.76 3.55
CA LYS A 33 14.24 -4.70 2.62
C LYS A 33 15.23 -5.64 3.32
N ILE A 34 16.11 -5.08 4.15
CA ILE A 34 17.09 -5.84 4.94
C ILE A 34 16.37 -6.80 5.90
N LEU A 35 15.31 -6.34 6.56
CA LEU A 35 14.51 -7.14 7.47
C LEU A 35 13.87 -8.33 6.75
N LEU A 36 13.23 -8.10 5.61
CA LEU A 36 12.61 -9.15 4.79
C LEU A 36 13.65 -10.18 4.32
N GLN A 37 14.81 -9.72 3.87
CA GLN A 37 15.90 -10.61 3.46
C GLN A 37 16.41 -11.45 4.64
N SER A 38 16.55 -10.84 5.81
CA SER A 38 17.01 -11.55 7.02
C SER A 38 16.01 -12.61 7.47
N LEU A 39 14.71 -12.29 7.47
CA LEU A 39 13.65 -13.24 7.79
C LEU A 39 13.56 -14.37 6.75
N SER A 40 13.73 -14.05 5.46
CA SER A 40 13.82 -15.03 4.38
C SER A 40 14.96 -16.03 4.61
N ASN A 41 16.15 -15.53 4.95
CA ASN A 41 17.31 -16.38 5.22
C ASN A 41 17.07 -17.25 6.47
N LEU A 42 16.43 -16.69 7.50
CA LEU A 42 16.08 -17.44 8.71
C LEU A 42 15.14 -18.61 8.40
N ILE A 43 14.09 -18.38 7.60
CA ILE A 43 13.16 -19.46 7.20
C ILE A 43 13.89 -20.55 6.41
N GLN A 44 14.74 -20.15 5.46
CA GLN A 44 15.56 -21.10 4.70
C GLN A 44 16.44 -21.95 5.63
N ASN A 45 17.10 -21.33 6.61
CA ASN A 45 17.93 -22.04 7.58
C ASN A 45 17.14 -23.00 8.48
N ILE A 46 15.90 -22.65 8.83
CA ILE A 46 15.00 -23.54 9.60
C ILE A 46 14.59 -24.75 8.76
N CYS A 47 14.36 -24.57 7.46
CA CYS A 47 13.94 -25.66 6.57
C CYS A 47 15.12 -26.52 6.12
N GLN A 48 16.35 -26.00 6.18
CA GLN A 48 17.52 -26.71 5.69
C GLN A 48 17.80 -27.98 6.53
N GLY A 49 17.63 -29.14 5.90
CA GLY A 49 17.83 -30.44 6.56
C GLY A 49 16.64 -30.92 7.37
N GLU A 50 15.60 -30.10 7.47
CA GLU A 50 14.32 -30.43 8.08
C GLU A 50 13.30 -30.72 6.96
N ASN A 51 12.39 -31.67 7.15
CA ASN A 51 11.33 -31.95 6.16
C ASN A 51 10.17 -30.95 6.31
N ILE A 52 10.49 -29.66 6.29
CA ILE A 52 9.57 -28.54 6.53
C ILE A 52 9.35 -27.78 5.22
N ASP A 53 8.09 -27.44 4.95
CA ASP A 53 7.70 -26.66 3.76
C ASP A 53 8.10 -25.19 3.92
N GLU A 54 9.18 -24.82 3.22
CA GLU A 54 9.72 -23.45 3.19
C GLU A 54 8.73 -22.45 2.58
N VAL A 55 7.98 -22.85 1.55
CA VAL A 55 7.04 -21.97 0.85
C VAL A 55 5.90 -21.59 1.79
N TYR A 56 5.35 -22.58 2.49
CA TYR A 56 4.32 -22.35 3.50
C TYR A 56 4.80 -21.40 4.62
N LEU A 57 6.03 -21.56 5.11
CA LEU A 57 6.57 -20.67 6.15
C LEU A 57 6.78 -19.25 5.64
N ARG A 58 7.25 -19.08 4.40
CA ARG A 58 7.38 -17.75 3.77
C ARG A 58 6.01 -17.08 3.65
N GLU A 59 4.99 -17.78 3.18
CA GLU A 59 3.64 -17.22 3.08
C GLU A 59 3.07 -16.84 4.45
N LYS A 60 3.24 -17.72 5.45
CA LYS A 60 2.72 -17.52 6.81
C LYS A 60 3.38 -16.37 7.56
N TYR A 61 4.69 -16.19 7.42
CA TYR A 61 5.47 -15.27 8.27
C TYR A 61 5.99 -14.02 7.56
N LEU A 62 6.12 -14.04 6.24
CA LEU A 62 6.60 -12.88 5.47
C LEU A 62 5.49 -12.14 4.74
N ASN A 63 4.25 -12.67 4.68
CA ASN A 63 3.16 -12.13 3.86
C ASN A 63 3.62 -11.83 2.42
N VAL A 64 4.60 -12.59 1.90
CA VAL A 64 4.96 -12.48 0.50
C VAL A 64 3.78 -13.09 -0.25
N ASN A 65 3.05 -12.25 -0.98
CA ASN A 65 1.99 -12.71 -1.87
C ASN A 65 2.61 -13.49 -3.04
N THR A 66 3.15 -14.68 -2.79
CA THR A 66 3.50 -15.65 -3.81
C THR A 66 2.29 -16.52 -4.11
N THR A 67 1.23 -15.97 -4.69
CA THR A 67 0.18 -16.85 -5.22
C THR A 67 0.45 -17.17 -6.69
N PRO A 68 0.62 -18.45 -7.07
CA PRO A 68 -0.07 -18.96 -8.23
C PRO A 68 -1.51 -19.26 -7.80
N ASN A 69 -2.41 -18.33 -8.13
CA ASN A 69 -3.84 -18.52 -8.40
C ASN A 69 -4.52 -19.77 -7.78
N LYS A 70 -5.30 -19.57 -6.70
CA LYS A 70 -6.63 -20.21 -6.47
C LYS A 70 -7.29 -19.68 -5.19
N GLU A 71 -8.34 -18.90 -5.43
CA GLU A 71 -9.62 -18.86 -4.71
C GLU A 71 -9.72 -19.35 -3.24
N GLU A 72 -10.08 -18.37 -2.38
CA GLU A 72 -11.10 -18.40 -1.31
C GLU A 72 -10.67 -18.02 0.13
N LYS A 73 -11.03 -16.76 0.46
CA LYS A 73 -11.63 -16.24 1.70
C LYS A 73 -11.08 -16.74 3.06
N LYS A 74 -10.43 -15.82 3.79
CA LYS A 74 -11.00 -15.19 5.01
C LYS A 74 -10.11 -14.06 5.54
N THR A 75 -10.63 -12.84 5.40
CA THR A 75 -10.50 -11.66 6.29
C THR A 75 -9.32 -11.63 7.27
N ALA A 76 -8.23 -10.98 6.85
CA ALA A 76 -7.42 -10.16 7.73
C ALA A 76 -7.47 -8.73 7.18
N ILE A 77 -8.10 -7.84 7.94
CA ILE A 77 -8.22 -6.42 7.63
C ILE A 77 -6.82 -5.80 7.80
N ASN A 78 -5.97 -5.96 6.80
CA ASN A 78 -4.92 -4.99 6.52
C ASN A 78 -5.61 -3.89 5.74
N LYS A 79 -5.95 -2.80 6.43
CA LYS A 79 -6.31 -1.53 5.80
C LYS A 79 -5.05 -0.97 5.14
N LEU A 80 -4.67 -1.57 4.01
CA LEU A 80 -3.97 -0.85 2.97
C LEU A 80 -4.98 0.22 2.53
N GLU A 81 -4.70 1.50 2.79
CA GLU A 81 -5.51 2.59 2.27
C GLU A 81 -5.38 2.58 0.74
N GLU A 82 -6.25 1.80 0.09
CA GLU A 82 -6.30 1.69 -1.36
C GLU A 82 -6.85 3.02 -1.89
N LEU A 83 -6.00 3.77 -2.59
CA LEU A 83 -6.35 5.07 -3.16
C LEU A 83 -7.44 4.84 -4.23
N LEU A 84 -8.61 5.43 -4.03
CA LEU A 84 -9.74 5.31 -4.97
C LEU A 84 -9.62 6.37 -6.07
N ASP A 85 -9.92 5.97 -7.30
CA ASP A 85 -10.02 6.89 -8.43
C ASP A 85 -11.36 7.63 -8.39
N LYS A 86 -11.35 8.90 -8.78
CA LYS A 86 -12.56 9.75 -8.82
C LYS A 86 -13.11 9.79 -10.24
N VAL A 87 -14.43 9.62 -10.37
CA VAL A 87 -15.16 9.77 -11.65
C VAL A 87 -16.39 10.65 -11.46
N ASN A 88 -16.79 11.34 -12.53
CA ASN A 88 -18.04 12.10 -12.58
C ASN A 88 -18.95 11.49 -13.64
N ILE A 89 -20.11 10.98 -13.22
CA ILE A 89 -21.10 10.36 -14.10
C ILE A 89 -22.43 11.10 -13.87
N ASN A 90 -22.99 11.67 -14.94
CA ASN A 90 -24.25 12.44 -14.90
C ASN A 90 -24.24 13.59 -13.87
N GLY A 91 -23.10 14.27 -13.71
CA GLY A 91 -22.96 15.40 -12.79
C GLY A 91 -22.79 15.00 -11.33
N LYS A 92 -22.68 13.70 -11.03
CA LYS A 92 -22.50 13.17 -9.68
C LYS A 92 -21.12 12.51 -9.54
N GLU A 93 -20.47 12.82 -8.42
CA GLU A 93 -19.12 12.34 -8.12
C GLU A 93 -19.17 10.98 -7.44
N TYR A 94 -18.31 10.08 -7.91
CA TYR A 94 -18.13 8.73 -7.40
C TYR A 94 -16.65 8.41 -7.24
N TYR A 95 -16.37 7.46 -6.36
CA TYR A 95 -15.02 6.96 -6.11
C TYR A 95 -15.01 5.45 -6.35
N TYR A 96 -14.01 4.91 -7.02
CA TYR A 96 -14.01 3.48 -7.35
C TYR A 96 -12.61 2.88 -7.29
N GLN A 97 -12.57 1.55 -7.09
CA GLN A 97 -11.33 0.78 -7.24
C GLN A 97 -11.11 0.49 -8.73
N ASN A 98 -10.06 1.03 -9.32
CA ASN A 98 -9.72 0.82 -10.72
C ASN A 98 -9.05 -0.55 -10.94
N LYS A 99 -9.85 -1.59 -10.77
CA LYS A 99 -9.52 -3.01 -10.98
C LYS A 99 -10.78 -3.76 -11.36
N GLN A 100 -10.62 -4.95 -11.93
CA GLN A 100 -11.76 -5.80 -12.26
C GLN A 100 -12.57 -6.14 -10.99
N ASN A 101 -13.90 -6.00 -11.07
CA ASN A 101 -14.82 -6.14 -9.94
C ASN A 101 -14.54 -5.16 -8.79
N GLY A 102 -13.97 -3.98 -9.09
CA GLY A 102 -13.72 -2.93 -8.11
C GLY A 102 -15.00 -2.35 -7.54
N LEU A 103 -15.01 -1.99 -6.25
CA LEU A 103 -16.18 -1.40 -5.61
C LEU A 103 -16.32 0.08 -5.98
N ILE A 104 -17.55 0.53 -6.22
CA ILE A 104 -17.90 1.93 -6.43
C ILE A 104 -18.54 2.47 -5.17
N TYR A 105 -18.11 3.66 -4.75
CA TYR A 105 -18.51 4.36 -3.55
C TYR A 105 -19.10 5.73 -3.88
N ASN A 106 -20.07 6.15 -3.08
CA ASN A 106 -20.54 7.54 -3.08
C ASN A 106 -19.71 8.43 -2.13
N ASN A 107 -20.02 9.72 -2.10
CA ASN A 107 -19.43 10.71 -1.19
C ASN A 107 -19.63 10.43 0.32
N LYS A 108 -20.49 9.47 0.69
CA LYS A 108 -20.69 9.01 2.08
C LYS A 108 -19.96 7.70 2.36
N SER A 109 -19.04 7.30 1.49
CA SER A 109 -18.28 6.04 1.58
C SER A 109 -19.16 4.78 1.59
N LYS A 110 -20.39 4.85 1.06
CA LYS A 110 -21.25 3.67 0.87
C LYS A 110 -21.01 3.06 -0.50
N ILE A 111 -20.92 1.73 -0.54
CA ILE A 111 -20.88 0.95 -1.78
C ILE A 111 -22.23 1.10 -2.51
N ILE A 112 -22.18 1.38 -3.80
CA ILE A 112 -23.35 1.61 -4.66
C ILE A 112 -23.28 0.84 -5.99
N GLY A 113 -22.28 -0.01 -6.15
CA GLY A 113 -22.07 -0.74 -7.40
C GLY A 113 -20.65 -1.28 -7.55
N LYS A 114 -20.35 -1.75 -8.76
CA LYS A 114 -19.07 -2.35 -9.15
C LYS A 114 -18.59 -1.85 -10.50
N TYR A 115 -17.27 -1.70 -10.61
CA TYR A 115 -16.56 -1.44 -11.85
C TYR A 115 -16.17 -2.78 -12.50
N ILE A 116 -16.77 -3.08 -13.66
CA ILE A 116 -16.66 -4.38 -14.33
C ILE A 116 -16.43 -4.11 -15.82
N ASN A 117 -15.38 -4.71 -16.39
CA ASN A 117 -15.05 -4.60 -17.82
C ASN A 117 -15.02 -3.15 -18.35
N GLU A 118 -14.35 -2.26 -17.62
CA GLU A 118 -14.26 -0.82 -17.93
C GLU A 118 -15.58 -0.03 -17.86
N ASP A 119 -16.62 -0.64 -17.28
CA ASP A 119 -17.95 -0.05 -17.16
C ASP A 119 -18.42 0.09 -15.70
N PHE A 120 -19.26 1.09 -15.44
CA PHE A 120 -19.80 1.38 -14.11
C PHE A 120 -21.20 0.77 -13.95
N VAL A 121 -21.29 -0.33 -13.20
CA VAL A 121 -22.54 -1.02 -12.91
C VAL A 121 -23.02 -0.62 -11.52
N PHE A 122 -24.14 0.10 -11.45
CA PHE A 122 -24.76 0.54 -10.19
C PHE A 122 -25.81 -0.47 -9.73
N ASP A 123 -25.83 -0.76 -8.43
CA ASP A 123 -26.83 -1.63 -7.77
C ASP A 123 -28.11 -0.85 -7.40
#